data_AF-A0A2N2BDM5-F1
#
_entry.id   AF-A0A2N2BDM5-F1
#
_cell.length_a   1.000
_cell.length_b   1.000
_cell.length_c   1.000
_cell.angle_alpha   90.00
_cell.angle_beta   90.00
_cell.angle_gamma   90.00
#
_symmetry.space_group_name_H-M   'P 1'
#
loop_
_entity.id
_entity.type
_entity.pdbx_description
1 polymer ?
#
loop_
_entity_poly.entity_id
_entity_poly.type
_entity_poly.pdbx_seq_one_letter_code
_entity_poly.pdbx_strand_id
1 'polypeptide(L)'
;MLIRNKNSITMLLLICMTFTSFDYNVFATEGTPSTDHYAKTAYIKNVKKDGTNLNNDIIDKNKYILDDTKLSVTQTNNAIQISGVVKNRRFNINAVATGTNENGNIVYFTGESTNKDLEVVHISVEKNIVDSNMYFKQYLSENLQYTTMLKVYLKETEAKKRNYIILETYGFQMQNTETVLTGLTETSELGSWGSREFEPLSEKNINESENSDISIMALVNSRSITISKTFVEMGATQTHKIRFLLYSDYCNIPRSLEGNQVYNIKITSKSISSTVPSDNSSTQSALIIDDVSLRLATIPNTAFRGSSIYGTVKKDNIFSGSLDASIGFNVGLLGASVSIPSVFSNSGSVNLNTPYTGYINGINGKYTRAIKVKMGAFRLVDIGNNFGTVATIRDYGNVATNYSILNATWDISIKNNANLVTYAYTYNQNNSIKVN
;
A
#
# COMPACT_ATOMS: atom_id res chain seq x y z
N MET A 1 -46.01 -50.60 38.75
CA MET A 1 -46.71 -49.46 38.14
C MET A 1 -46.68 -48.31 39.13
N LEU A 2 -45.64 -47.48 39.02
CA LEU A 2 -45.39 -46.28 39.82
C LEU A 2 -44.28 -45.48 39.12
N ILE A 3 -44.42 -44.17 39.20
CA ILE A 3 -43.75 -43.05 38.52
C ILE A 3 -42.24 -43.00 38.75
N ARG A 4 -41.45 -42.60 37.73
CA ARG A 4 -40.42 -41.54 37.86
C ARG A 4 -39.74 -41.13 36.53
N ASN A 5 -39.98 -39.87 36.18
CA ASN A 5 -39.09 -38.87 35.59
C ASN A 5 -37.68 -39.29 35.16
N LYS A 6 -37.31 -38.88 33.93
CA LYS A 6 -36.26 -37.86 33.76
C LYS A 6 -36.42 -37.12 32.42
N ASN A 7 -36.63 -35.82 32.56
CA ASN A 7 -36.64 -34.78 31.53
C ASN A 7 -35.24 -34.63 30.89
N SER A 8 -35.21 -34.22 29.62
CA SER A 8 -34.26 -33.28 28.98
C SER A 8 -34.74 -33.11 27.53
N ILE A 9 -35.77 -32.30 27.24
CA ILE A 9 -35.72 -30.84 27.00
C ILE A 9 -34.52 -30.43 26.13
N THR A 10 -34.82 -30.35 24.84
CA THR A 10 -34.08 -29.71 23.75
C THR A 10 -33.78 -28.26 24.13
N MET A 11 -32.52 -27.92 24.37
CA MET A 11 -32.09 -26.54 24.61
C MET A 11 -31.49 -25.97 23.33
N LEU A 12 -32.30 -25.14 22.66
CA LEU A 12 -31.93 -24.27 21.54
C LEU A 12 -30.88 -23.26 22.04
N LEU A 13 -29.63 -23.37 21.59
CA LEU A 13 -28.60 -22.39 21.95
C LEU A 13 -28.73 -21.17 21.02
N LEU A 14 -29.34 -20.13 21.56
CA LEU A 14 -29.47 -18.80 21.00
C LEU A 14 -28.07 -18.14 20.96
N ILE A 15 -27.44 -18.10 19.78
CA ILE A 15 -26.27 -17.26 19.56
C ILE A 15 -26.78 -15.83 19.40
N CYS A 16 -26.69 -15.04 20.47
CA CYS A 16 -26.76 -13.59 20.41
C CYS A 16 -25.56 -13.08 19.60
N MET A 17 -25.68 -13.07 18.27
CA MET A 17 -24.96 -12.10 17.46
C MET A 17 -25.52 -10.74 17.83
N THR A 18 -24.78 -9.98 18.63
CA THR A 18 -24.90 -8.54 18.67
C THR A 18 -24.55 -8.02 17.27
N PHE A 19 -25.54 -8.04 16.38
CA PHE A 19 -25.64 -7.02 15.34
C PHE A 19 -25.71 -5.71 16.11
N THR A 20 -24.60 -4.98 16.17
CA THR A 20 -24.70 -3.54 16.21
C THR A 20 -25.36 -3.18 14.88
N SER A 21 -26.69 -3.10 14.90
CA SER A 21 -27.40 -2.31 13.93
C SER A 21 -26.73 -0.95 13.97
N PHE A 22 -26.03 -0.60 12.91
CA PHE A 22 -25.94 0.81 12.57
C PHE A 22 -27.39 1.21 12.34
N ASP A 23 -28.03 1.70 13.39
CA ASP A 23 -29.25 2.46 13.26
C ASP A 23 -28.89 3.59 12.30
N TYR A 24 -29.33 3.43 11.05
CA TYR A 24 -29.47 4.56 10.15
C TYR A 24 -30.45 5.48 10.85
N ASN A 25 -29.92 6.40 11.65
CA ASN A 25 -30.64 7.61 11.91
C ASN A 25 -30.84 8.25 10.54
N VAL A 26 -32.03 8.05 9.97
CA VAL A 26 -32.58 8.94 8.96
C VAL A 26 -32.80 10.26 9.68
N PHE A 27 -31.72 10.99 9.90
CA PHE A 27 -31.82 12.40 10.19
C PHE A 27 -32.40 13.02 8.92
N ALA A 28 -33.66 13.43 9.00
CA ALA A 28 -34.15 14.50 8.17
C ALA A 28 -33.36 15.76 8.55
N THR A 29 -32.15 15.88 8.00
CA THR A 29 -31.44 17.15 7.96
C THR A 29 -32.29 18.10 7.15
N GLU A 30 -32.49 19.32 7.66
CA GLU A 30 -33.05 20.44 6.90
C GLU A 30 -32.29 20.52 5.56
N GLY A 31 -32.93 20.00 4.51
CA GLY A 31 -32.29 19.80 3.23
C GLY A 31 -32.08 21.15 2.57
N THR A 32 -30.83 21.51 2.34
CA THR A 32 -30.47 22.46 1.28
C THR A 32 -31.21 22.03 0.01
N PRO A 33 -31.88 22.94 -0.73
CA PRO A 33 -32.62 22.56 -1.92
C PRO A 33 -31.70 21.83 -2.91
N SER A 34 -32.14 20.65 -3.39
CA SER A 34 -31.49 19.94 -4.49
C SER A 34 -31.38 20.88 -5.67
N THR A 35 -30.15 21.22 -6.06
CA THR A 35 -29.90 21.98 -7.28
C THR A 35 -29.70 21.02 -8.44
N ASP A 36 -30.45 21.26 -9.51
CA ASP A 36 -30.29 20.52 -10.75
C ASP A 36 -29.03 21.00 -11.46
N HIS A 37 -28.12 20.08 -11.75
CA HIS A 37 -26.90 20.32 -12.50
C HIS A 37 -26.90 19.48 -13.78
N TYR A 38 -26.19 19.94 -14.81
CA TYR A 38 -26.01 19.20 -16.05
C TYR A 38 -24.55 18.77 -16.19
N ALA A 39 -24.32 17.46 -16.26
CA ALA A 39 -23.01 16.87 -16.42
C ALA A 39 -22.75 16.52 -17.89
N LYS A 40 -21.57 16.87 -18.40
CA LYS A 40 -21.06 16.28 -19.63
C LYS A 40 -20.86 14.79 -19.41
N THR A 41 -21.37 13.97 -20.33
CA THR A 41 -21.53 12.53 -20.11
C THR A 41 -20.88 11.71 -21.21
N ALA A 42 -20.04 10.74 -20.85
CA ALA A 42 -19.44 9.80 -21.78
C ALA A 42 -19.60 8.36 -21.30
N TYR A 43 -19.72 7.44 -22.26
CA TYR A 43 -19.80 6.00 -22.00
C TYR A 43 -18.75 5.24 -22.81
N ILE A 44 -17.65 4.92 -22.16
CA ILE A 44 -16.49 4.28 -22.77
C ILE A 44 -16.59 2.76 -22.58
N LYS A 45 -16.56 2.02 -23.68
CA LYS A 45 -16.72 0.56 -23.69
C LYS A 45 -15.41 -0.16 -23.95
N ASN A 46 -15.25 -1.35 -23.37
CA ASN A 46 -14.12 -2.25 -23.61
C ASN A 46 -12.75 -1.60 -23.29
N VAL A 47 -12.66 -0.89 -22.17
CA VAL A 47 -11.38 -0.38 -21.69
C VAL A 47 -10.46 -1.57 -21.39
N LYS A 48 -9.23 -1.49 -21.87
CA LYS A 48 -8.19 -2.50 -21.69
C LYS A 48 -7.77 -2.56 -20.23
N LYS A 49 -7.11 -3.66 -19.86
CA LYS A 49 -6.62 -3.85 -18.49
C LYS A 49 -5.56 -2.82 -18.06
N ASP A 50 -4.85 -2.25 -19.03
CA ASP A 50 -3.80 -1.25 -18.85
C ASP A 50 -4.27 0.20 -19.05
N GLY A 51 -5.58 0.41 -19.28
CA GLY A 51 -6.16 1.74 -19.47
C GLY A 51 -5.80 2.45 -20.78
N THR A 52 -4.98 1.86 -21.66
CA THR A 52 -4.38 2.54 -22.82
C THR A 52 -5.34 3.04 -23.89
N ASN A 53 -6.58 2.55 -23.88
CA ASN A 53 -7.65 2.99 -24.80
C ASN A 53 -8.75 3.80 -24.10
N LEU A 54 -8.52 4.22 -22.85
CA LEU A 54 -9.31 5.25 -22.19
C LEU A 54 -8.61 6.59 -22.42
N ASN A 55 -9.01 7.32 -23.46
CA ASN A 55 -8.50 8.66 -23.72
C ASN A 55 -9.52 9.74 -23.35
N ASN A 56 -9.17 11.00 -23.58
CA ASN A 56 -10.08 12.13 -23.52
C ASN A 56 -10.79 12.35 -24.88
N ASP A 57 -11.79 13.24 -24.85
CA ASP A 57 -12.65 13.59 -25.98
C ASP A 57 -11.89 14.08 -27.23
N ILE A 58 -10.78 14.81 -27.05
CA ILE A 58 -9.90 15.27 -28.15
C ILE A 58 -9.29 14.07 -28.88
N ILE A 59 -8.70 13.12 -28.16
CA ILE A 59 -8.00 11.97 -28.74
C ILE A 59 -9.01 10.97 -29.34
N ASP A 60 -10.10 10.71 -28.63
CA ASP A 60 -11.15 9.80 -29.08
C ASP A 60 -12.11 10.43 -30.11
N LYS A 61 -11.89 11.71 -30.47
CA LYS A 61 -12.70 12.46 -31.46
C LYS A 61 -14.20 12.41 -31.15
N ASN A 62 -14.53 12.66 -29.89
CA ASN A 62 -15.92 12.69 -29.38
C ASN A 62 -16.70 11.36 -29.53
N LYS A 63 -16.02 10.24 -29.81
CA LYS A 63 -16.64 8.94 -30.11
C LYS A 63 -17.59 8.41 -29.03
N TYR A 64 -17.33 8.70 -27.77
CA TYR A 64 -18.05 8.12 -26.64
C TYR A 64 -18.97 9.10 -25.91
N ILE A 65 -19.14 10.32 -26.44
CA ILE A 65 -19.99 11.36 -25.84
C ILE A 65 -21.47 10.95 -25.95
N LEU A 66 -22.23 11.23 -24.89
CA LEU A 66 -23.68 11.12 -24.81
C LEU A 66 -24.28 12.51 -24.54
N ASP A 67 -25.61 12.60 -24.58
CA ASP A 67 -26.32 13.78 -24.11
C ASP A 67 -26.00 14.10 -22.65
N ASP A 68 -26.04 15.39 -22.30
CA ASP A 68 -25.79 15.86 -20.95
C ASP A 68 -26.76 15.20 -19.96
N THR A 69 -26.23 14.72 -18.84
CA THR A 69 -27.02 14.05 -17.81
C THR A 69 -27.43 15.05 -16.76
N LYS A 70 -28.74 15.14 -16.50
CA LYS A 70 -29.26 15.87 -15.36
C LYS A 70 -28.93 15.13 -14.06
N LEU A 71 -28.22 15.80 -13.17
CA LEU A 71 -27.86 15.34 -11.84
C LEU A 71 -28.61 16.15 -10.79
N SER A 72 -29.17 15.46 -9.80
CA SER A 72 -29.60 16.08 -8.54
C SER A 72 -28.47 15.89 -7.54
N VAL A 73 -27.94 17.02 -7.05
CA VAL A 73 -26.84 17.05 -6.10
C VAL A 73 -27.31 17.75 -4.83
N THR A 74 -27.18 17.06 -3.70
CA THR A 74 -27.44 17.61 -2.37
C THR A 74 -26.16 17.50 -1.55
N GLN A 75 -25.74 18.59 -0.94
CA GLN A 75 -24.56 18.61 -0.07
C GLN A 75 -24.97 18.87 1.38
N THR A 76 -24.39 18.11 2.30
CA THR A 76 -24.53 18.29 3.74
C THR A 76 -23.16 18.22 4.39
N ASN A 77 -22.62 19.37 4.81
CA ASN A 77 -21.29 19.50 5.43
C ASN A 77 -20.20 18.75 4.64
N ASN A 78 -19.78 17.57 5.13
CA ASN A 78 -18.74 16.71 4.57
C ASN A 78 -19.27 15.60 3.64
N ALA A 79 -20.57 15.55 3.37
CA ALA A 79 -21.19 14.55 2.51
C ALA A 79 -21.82 15.17 1.27
N ILE A 80 -21.83 14.39 0.19
CA ILE A 80 -22.51 14.69 -1.05
C ILE A 80 -23.39 13.52 -1.45
N GLN A 81 -24.64 13.81 -1.77
CA GLN A 81 -25.57 12.88 -2.38
C GLN A 81 -25.75 13.26 -3.85
N ILE A 82 -25.54 12.30 -4.74
CA ILE A 82 -25.60 12.51 -6.19
C ILE A 82 -26.52 11.46 -6.80
N SER A 83 -27.54 11.89 -7.53
CA SER A 83 -28.43 10.99 -8.24
C SER A 83 -28.66 11.42 -9.69
N GLY A 84 -28.86 10.45 -10.55
CA GLY A 84 -29.04 10.67 -11.99
C GLY A 84 -29.53 9.42 -12.70
N VAL A 85 -29.76 9.55 -14.01
CA VAL A 85 -30.12 8.43 -14.89
C VAL A 85 -29.26 8.51 -16.14
N VAL A 86 -28.46 7.46 -16.39
CA VAL A 86 -27.64 7.33 -17.60
C VAL A 86 -27.98 6.02 -18.27
N LYS A 87 -28.31 6.06 -19.57
CA LYS A 87 -28.66 4.86 -20.37
C LYS A 87 -29.74 3.99 -19.69
N ASN A 88 -30.80 4.63 -19.20
CA ASN A 88 -31.91 4.00 -18.46
C ASN A 88 -31.51 3.32 -17.15
N ARG A 89 -30.33 3.62 -16.60
CA ARG A 89 -29.89 3.14 -15.30
C ARG A 89 -29.87 4.30 -14.32
N ARG A 90 -30.76 4.24 -13.34
CA ARG A 90 -30.75 5.16 -12.21
C ARG A 90 -29.61 4.79 -11.28
N PHE A 91 -28.93 5.79 -10.76
CA PHE A 91 -27.99 5.66 -9.66
C PHE A 91 -28.29 6.70 -8.59
N ASN A 92 -27.94 6.36 -7.35
CA ASN A 92 -27.90 7.28 -6.23
C ASN A 92 -26.63 6.95 -5.45
N ILE A 93 -25.82 7.95 -5.14
CA ILE A 93 -24.53 7.80 -4.49
C ILE A 93 -24.54 8.66 -3.25
N ASN A 94 -24.21 8.06 -2.12
CA ASN A 94 -23.92 8.78 -0.89
C ASN A 94 -22.41 8.71 -0.68
N ALA A 95 -21.74 9.84 -0.70
CA ALA A 95 -20.29 9.91 -0.56
C ALA A 95 -19.88 10.90 0.51
N VAL A 96 -18.79 10.60 1.20
CA VAL A 96 -18.22 11.41 2.29
C VAL A 96 -16.83 11.86 1.88
N ALA A 97 -16.49 13.12 2.17
CA ALA A 97 -15.18 13.69 1.93
C ALA A 97 -14.13 12.94 2.77
N THR A 98 -13.07 12.48 2.12
CA THR A 98 -12.07 11.58 2.72
C THR A 98 -10.67 12.17 2.65
N GLY A 99 -10.41 13.05 1.69
CA GLY A 99 -9.06 13.47 1.38
C GLY A 99 -8.94 14.71 0.52
N THR A 100 -7.74 15.27 0.50
CA THR A 100 -7.35 16.33 -0.43
C THR A 100 -6.04 16.00 -1.15
N ASN A 101 -5.71 16.70 -2.21
CA ASN A 101 -4.41 16.58 -2.88
C ASN A 101 -3.38 17.54 -2.27
N GLU A 102 -2.10 17.41 -2.64
CA GLU A 102 -1.00 18.19 -2.05
C GLU A 102 -1.21 19.72 -2.16
N ASN A 103 -1.81 20.20 -3.25
CA ASN A 103 -2.06 21.63 -3.45
C ASN A 103 -3.40 22.13 -2.89
N GLY A 104 -4.20 21.27 -2.25
CA GLY A 104 -5.49 21.63 -1.63
C GLY A 104 -6.63 21.97 -2.59
N ASN A 105 -6.43 21.81 -3.91
CA ASN A 105 -7.45 22.19 -4.90
C ASN A 105 -8.51 21.11 -5.14
N ILE A 106 -8.30 19.89 -4.66
CA ILE A 106 -9.22 18.77 -4.86
C ILE A 106 -9.74 18.28 -3.52
N VAL A 107 -11.05 18.06 -3.43
CA VAL A 107 -11.70 17.30 -2.36
C VAL A 107 -12.13 15.95 -2.94
N TYR A 108 -11.55 14.87 -2.42
CA TYR A 108 -11.92 13.50 -2.79
C TYR A 108 -13.02 12.98 -1.89
N PHE A 109 -13.96 12.25 -2.49
CA PHE A 109 -15.04 11.58 -1.78
C PHE A 109 -15.00 10.08 -2.00
N THR A 110 -15.31 9.32 -0.96
CA THR A 110 -15.57 7.88 -1.05
C THR A 110 -17.05 7.62 -0.79
N GLY A 111 -17.66 6.78 -1.62
CA GLY A 111 -19.06 6.42 -1.49
C GLY A 111 -19.40 5.23 -2.38
N GLU A 112 -20.63 4.75 -2.23
CA GLU A 112 -21.13 3.61 -2.99
C GLU A 112 -22.41 3.99 -3.74
N SER A 113 -22.63 3.35 -4.88
CA SER A 113 -23.90 3.46 -5.59
C SER A 113 -24.93 2.52 -4.96
N THR A 114 -26.16 2.98 -4.84
CA THR A 114 -27.29 2.09 -4.52
C THR A 114 -27.61 1.11 -5.65
N ASN A 115 -27.13 1.40 -6.87
CA ASN A 115 -27.26 0.49 -7.99
C ASN A 115 -26.06 -0.47 -8.03
N LYS A 116 -26.30 -1.75 -7.72
CA LYS A 116 -25.27 -2.79 -7.66
C LYS A 116 -24.57 -3.08 -8.99
N ASP A 117 -25.17 -2.68 -10.11
CA ASP A 117 -24.58 -2.80 -11.44
C ASP A 117 -23.51 -1.71 -11.70
N LEU A 118 -23.37 -0.74 -10.79
CA LEU A 118 -22.50 0.42 -10.91
C LEU A 118 -21.60 0.56 -9.68
N GLU A 119 -20.30 0.42 -9.89
CA GLU A 119 -19.26 0.73 -8.90
C GLU A 119 -18.82 2.19 -9.04
N VAL A 120 -18.59 2.86 -7.90
CA VAL A 120 -18.03 4.21 -7.87
C VAL A 120 -16.50 4.12 -7.96
N VAL A 121 -15.92 4.69 -9.01
CA VAL A 121 -14.47 4.66 -9.26
C VAL A 121 -13.78 5.90 -8.68
N HIS A 122 -14.40 7.05 -8.88
CA HIS A 122 -13.85 8.34 -8.50
C HIS A 122 -14.95 9.37 -8.32
N ILE A 123 -14.89 10.11 -7.22
CA ILE A 123 -15.70 11.31 -6.99
C ILE A 123 -14.77 12.39 -6.44
N SER A 124 -14.81 13.56 -7.08
CA SER A 124 -14.06 14.71 -6.61
C SER A 124 -14.81 16.00 -6.90
N VAL A 125 -14.56 17.00 -6.06
CA VAL A 125 -14.81 18.40 -6.41
C VAL A 125 -13.46 19.09 -6.53
N GLU A 126 -13.25 19.77 -7.65
CA GLU A 126 -11.95 20.32 -8.02
C GLU A 126 -12.04 21.81 -8.31
N LYS A 127 -10.99 22.53 -7.94
CA LYS A 127 -10.69 23.91 -8.32
C LYS A 127 -9.48 23.93 -9.26
N ASN A 128 -9.30 25.02 -10.01
CA ASN A 128 -8.21 25.19 -10.97
C ASN A 128 -8.16 24.05 -12.00
N ILE A 129 -9.33 23.72 -12.55
CA ILE A 129 -9.52 22.54 -13.40
C ILE A 129 -8.73 22.55 -14.72
N VAL A 130 -8.09 23.65 -15.09
CA VAL A 130 -7.17 23.70 -16.25
C VAL A 130 -6.03 22.68 -16.13
N ASP A 131 -5.61 22.37 -14.90
CA ASP A 131 -4.53 21.43 -14.59
C ASP A 131 -5.06 20.06 -14.16
N SER A 132 -6.33 19.75 -14.44
CA SER A 132 -7.03 18.55 -13.96
C SER A 132 -7.09 17.45 -15.03
N ASN A 133 -6.99 16.18 -14.59
CA ASN A 133 -7.17 15.04 -15.47
C ASN A 133 -8.66 14.80 -15.71
N MET A 134 -9.14 15.04 -16.93
CA MET A 134 -10.56 14.98 -17.26
C MET A 134 -10.80 14.40 -18.65
N TYR A 135 -12.02 13.92 -18.89
CA TYR A 135 -12.41 13.40 -20.19
C TYR A 135 -12.79 14.52 -21.16
N PHE A 136 -13.53 15.55 -20.72
CA PHE A 136 -14.08 16.60 -21.60
C PHE A 136 -13.13 17.79 -21.81
N LYS A 137 -11.91 17.52 -22.27
CA LYS A 137 -10.88 18.56 -22.47
C LYS A 137 -11.25 19.54 -23.58
N GLN A 138 -11.88 19.08 -24.65
CA GLN A 138 -12.33 19.95 -25.73
C GLN A 138 -13.35 20.96 -25.19
N TYR A 139 -14.35 20.49 -24.43
CA TYR A 139 -15.37 21.36 -23.86
C TYR A 139 -14.78 22.46 -22.97
N LEU A 140 -13.83 22.12 -22.08
CA LEU A 140 -13.16 23.12 -21.25
C LEU A 140 -12.38 24.15 -22.08
N SER A 141 -11.68 23.70 -23.14
CA SER A 141 -10.91 24.61 -24.01
C SER A 141 -11.77 25.68 -24.68
N GLU A 142 -13.05 25.37 -24.91
CA GLU A 142 -14.06 26.27 -25.48
C GLU A 142 -14.82 27.07 -24.39
N ASN A 143 -14.67 26.71 -23.10
CA ASN A 143 -15.42 27.25 -21.97
C ASN A 143 -14.51 27.56 -20.76
N LEU A 144 -13.45 28.33 -20.99
CA LEU A 144 -12.42 28.66 -19.98
C LEU A 144 -12.94 29.46 -18.78
N GLN A 145 -14.18 29.96 -18.81
CA GLN A 145 -14.81 30.61 -17.64
C GLN A 145 -15.05 29.64 -16.48
N TYR A 146 -15.11 28.33 -16.73
CA TYR A 146 -15.27 27.34 -15.69
C TYR A 146 -13.94 27.04 -15.01
N THR A 147 -13.87 27.31 -13.70
CA THR A 147 -12.67 27.07 -12.88
C THR A 147 -12.85 25.92 -11.88
N THR A 148 -14.07 25.39 -11.76
CA THR A 148 -14.43 24.33 -10.83
C THR A 148 -15.22 23.22 -11.51
N MET A 149 -15.17 22.00 -10.94
CA MET A 149 -15.87 20.85 -11.50
C MET A 149 -16.20 19.81 -10.43
N LEU A 150 -17.34 19.14 -10.58
CA LEU A 150 -17.66 17.89 -9.90
C LEU A 150 -17.45 16.74 -10.89
N LYS A 151 -16.62 15.77 -10.52
CA LYS A 151 -16.41 14.52 -11.26
C LYS A 151 -17.13 13.37 -10.58
N VAL A 152 -17.81 12.55 -11.38
CA VAL A 152 -18.40 11.28 -10.94
C VAL A 152 -18.12 10.22 -11.99
N TYR A 153 -17.22 9.29 -11.67
CA TYR A 153 -16.84 8.22 -12.57
C TYR A 153 -17.36 6.89 -12.02
N LEU A 154 -18.09 6.17 -12.87
CA LEU A 154 -18.73 4.90 -12.53
C LEU A 154 -18.24 3.80 -13.46
N LYS A 155 -18.32 2.56 -13.00
CA LYS A 155 -17.94 1.37 -13.74
C LYS A 155 -19.03 0.32 -13.67
N GLU A 156 -19.27 -0.37 -14.78
CA GLU A 156 -20.20 -1.50 -14.79
C GLU A 156 -19.57 -2.74 -14.15
N THR A 157 -20.22 -3.29 -13.11
CA THR A 157 -19.72 -4.44 -12.34
C THR A 157 -19.97 -5.78 -13.03
N GLU A 158 -21.15 -5.94 -13.62
CA GLU A 158 -21.60 -7.19 -14.28
C GLU A 158 -21.13 -7.33 -15.74
N ALA A 159 -20.45 -6.31 -16.27
CA ALA A 159 -20.00 -6.35 -17.66
C ALA A 159 -18.78 -7.27 -17.80
N LYS A 160 -18.85 -8.26 -18.71
CA LYS A 160 -17.67 -9.07 -19.14
C LYS A 160 -16.50 -8.22 -19.67
N LYS A 161 -16.75 -6.93 -19.91
CA LYS A 161 -15.86 -5.92 -20.51
C LYS A 161 -15.85 -4.71 -19.58
N ARG A 162 -14.68 -4.12 -19.31
CA ARG A 162 -14.56 -2.92 -18.48
C ARG A 162 -15.21 -1.74 -19.21
N ASN A 163 -16.35 -1.28 -18.71
CA ASN A 163 -17.08 -0.16 -19.27
C ASN A 163 -17.22 0.92 -18.19
N TYR A 164 -17.00 2.18 -18.58
CA TYR A 164 -17.01 3.31 -17.67
C TYR A 164 -18.05 4.35 -18.12
N ILE A 165 -18.69 4.98 -17.14
CA ILE A 165 -19.53 6.16 -17.31
C ILE A 165 -18.77 7.32 -16.67
N ILE A 166 -18.54 8.38 -17.43
CA ILE A 166 -17.83 9.58 -16.99
C ILE A 166 -18.83 10.73 -16.98
N LEU A 167 -18.99 11.38 -15.83
CA LEU A 167 -19.88 12.52 -15.62
C LEU A 167 -19.05 13.69 -15.06
N GLU A 168 -19.04 14.81 -15.77
CA GLU A 168 -18.26 16.00 -15.40
C GLU A 168 -19.16 17.25 -15.41
N THR A 169 -19.44 17.80 -14.23
CA THR A 169 -20.28 18.99 -14.04
C THR A 169 -19.41 20.22 -13.86
N TYR A 170 -19.29 21.02 -14.92
CA TYR A 170 -18.50 22.26 -14.93
C TYR A 170 -19.19 23.39 -14.16
N GLY A 171 -18.39 24.21 -13.45
CA GLY A 171 -18.88 25.31 -12.64
C GLY A 171 -19.56 24.90 -11.34
N PHE A 172 -19.45 23.62 -10.93
CA PHE A 172 -19.99 23.17 -9.66
C PHE A 172 -19.24 23.84 -8.49
N GLN A 173 -19.97 24.45 -7.56
CA GLN A 173 -19.38 25.10 -6.38
C GLN A 173 -19.82 24.36 -5.12
N MET A 174 -18.83 23.85 -4.38
CA MET A 174 -19.06 23.19 -3.09
C MET A 174 -19.30 24.23 -1.99
N GLN A 175 -20.38 24.07 -1.24
CA GLN A 175 -20.67 24.90 -0.08
C GLN A 175 -19.65 24.62 1.04
N ASN A 176 -19.27 25.64 1.81
CA ASN A 176 -18.39 25.50 2.99
C ASN A 176 -17.06 24.78 2.70
N THR A 177 -16.48 24.97 1.51
CA THR A 177 -15.26 24.26 1.08
C THR A 177 -14.11 24.40 2.09
N GLU A 178 -13.88 25.60 2.64
CA GLU A 178 -12.83 25.86 3.63
C GLU A 178 -13.00 25.01 4.91
N THR A 179 -14.22 24.90 5.41
CA THR A 179 -14.55 24.08 6.58
C THR A 179 -14.35 22.60 6.31
N VAL A 180 -14.64 22.14 5.08
CA VAL A 180 -14.39 20.75 4.71
C VAL A 180 -12.90 20.48 4.59
N LEU A 181 -12.13 21.37 3.94
CA LEU A 181 -10.69 21.20 3.73
C LEU A 181 -9.90 21.15 5.04
N THR A 182 -10.24 21.98 6.03
CA THR A 182 -9.51 22.03 7.32
C THR A 182 -9.55 20.71 8.11
N GLY A 183 -10.50 19.81 7.82
CA GLY A 183 -10.60 18.49 8.43
C GLY A 183 -9.97 17.35 7.63
N LEU A 184 -9.46 17.60 6.43
CA LEU A 184 -8.98 16.56 5.52
C LEU A 184 -7.46 16.37 5.59
N THR A 185 -7.04 15.13 5.35
CA THR A 185 -5.62 14.78 5.23
C THR A 185 -5.22 14.68 3.75
N GLU A 186 -3.96 14.95 3.43
CA GLU A 186 -3.45 14.72 2.08
C GLU A 186 -3.55 13.22 1.74
N THR A 187 -4.27 12.90 0.67
CA THR A 187 -4.50 11.55 0.16
C THR A 187 -4.56 11.58 -1.36
N SER A 188 -3.52 12.13 -1.97
CA SER A 188 -3.35 12.25 -3.44
C SER A 188 -3.49 10.90 -4.20
N GLU A 189 -3.33 9.77 -3.51
CA GLU A 189 -3.62 8.42 -4.04
C GLU A 189 -5.09 8.24 -4.46
N LEU A 190 -6.04 8.97 -3.85
CA LEU A 190 -7.46 8.92 -4.22
C LEU A 190 -7.74 9.52 -5.61
N GLY A 191 -6.99 10.56 -6.00
CA GLY A 191 -7.01 11.12 -7.35
C GLY A 191 -6.37 10.21 -8.40
N SER A 192 -5.45 9.36 -7.95
CA SER A 192 -4.69 8.40 -8.77
C SER A 192 -5.50 7.14 -9.10
N TRP A 193 -6.75 7.30 -9.54
CA TRP A 193 -7.68 6.19 -9.72
C TRP A 193 -7.27 5.22 -10.83
N GLY A 194 -6.46 5.65 -11.80
CA GLY A 194 -5.85 4.77 -12.79
C GLY A 194 -4.98 3.68 -12.15
N SER A 195 -4.26 4.00 -11.05
CA SER A 195 -3.47 3.02 -10.30
C SER A 195 -4.31 1.98 -9.54
N ARG A 196 -5.60 2.29 -9.27
CA ARG A 196 -6.57 1.34 -8.69
C ARG A 196 -7.18 0.43 -9.74
N GLU A 197 -7.45 0.97 -10.92
CA GLU A 197 -8.20 0.27 -11.96
C GLU A 197 -7.33 -0.53 -12.94
N PHE A 198 -6.10 -0.08 -13.20
CA PHE A 198 -5.30 -0.56 -14.32
C PHE A 198 -4.00 -1.26 -13.92
N GLU A 199 -3.55 -2.14 -14.82
CA GLU A 199 -2.21 -2.74 -14.78
C GLU A 199 -1.17 -1.70 -15.25
N PRO A 200 0.04 -1.69 -14.67
CA PRO A 200 1.06 -0.72 -15.05
C PRO A 200 1.60 -0.97 -16.46
N LEU A 201 1.86 0.10 -17.21
CA LEU A 201 2.49 0.05 -18.54
C LEU A 201 3.96 -0.31 -18.51
N SER A 202 4.65 0.07 -17.44
CA SER A 202 6.08 -0.15 -17.32
C SER A 202 6.51 -0.23 -15.86
N GLU A 203 7.65 -0.87 -15.67
CA GLU A 203 8.32 -1.03 -14.40
C GLU A 203 9.78 -0.63 -14.55
N LYS A 204 10.26 0.20 -13.63
CA LYS A 204 11.68 0.56 -13.55
C LYS A 204 12.18 0.34 -12.14
N ASN A 205 13.27 -0.41 -12.03
CA ASN A 205 14.02 -0.61 -10.80
C ASN A 205 15.40 0.03 -10.96
N ILE A 206 15.70 1.04 -10.16
CA ILE A 206 17.00 1.72 -10.16
C ILE A 206 17.68 1.46 -8.81
N ASN A 207 18.88 0.88 -8.90
CA ASN A 207 19.80 0.76 -7.77
C ASN A 207 20.75 1.95 -7.80
N GLU A 208 20.62 2.85 -6.84
CA GLU A 208 21.57 3.96 -6.68
C GLU A 208 22.63 3.54 -5.66
N SER A 209 23.90 3.74 -6.03
CA SER A 209 25.07 3.07 -5.44
C SER A 209 25.36 3.44 -3.98
N GLU A 210 26.18 2.57 -3.39
CA GLU A 210 26.64 2.49 -2.00
C GLU A 210 27.35 3.76 -1.52
N ASN A 211 26.82 4.41 -0.48
CA ASN A 211 27.62 5.35 0.31
C ASN A 211 28.39 4.54 1.37
N SER A 212 29.67 4.31 1.09
CA SER A 212 30.65 3.80 2.03
C SER A 212 31.29 4.98 2.79
N ASP A 213 30.51 5.70 3.60
CA ASP A 213 31.08 6.69 4.52
C ASP A 213 31.37 6.05 5.88
N ILE A 214 32.61 6.24 6.30
CA ILE A 214 33.41 5.35 7.14
C ILE A 214 33.30 5.77 8.62
N SER A 215 32.98 4.82 9.50
CA SER A 215 33.25 4.93 10.95
C SER A 215 34.20 3.81 11.37
N ILE A 216 35.21 4.16 12.17
CA ILE A 216 36.46 3.39 12.35
C ILE A 216 36.31 2.23 13.37
N MET A 217 35.08 1.91 13.80
CA MET A 217 34.80 0.82 14.75
C MET A 217 33.58 -0.04 14.34
N ALA A 218 32.86 0.36 13.29
CA ALA A 218 31.66 -0.27 12.75
C ALA A 218 31.65 -0.04 11.24
N LEU A 219 31.76 -1.12 10.46
CA LEU A 219 31.73 -1.00 9.01
C LEU A 219 30.26 -0.83 8.60
N VAL A 220 29.96 0.23 7.85
CA VAL A 220 28.59 0.53 7.40
C VAL A 220 28.48 0.12 5.92
N ASN A 221 27.38 -0.56 5.58
CA ASN A 221 27.00 -0.85 4.21
C ASN A 221 25.57 -0.37 3.99
N SER A 222 25.37 0.58 3.07
CA SER A 222 24.07 1.16 2.79
C SER A 222 23.79 1.21 1.29
N ARG A 223 22.53 0.99 0.91
CA ARG A 223 22.09 0.96 -0.50
C ARG A 223 20.70 1.56 -0.65
N SER A 224 20.54 2.55 -1.54
CA SER A 224 19.24 3.13 -1.85
C SER A 224 18.64 2.50 -3.10
N ILE A 225 17.36 2.14 -3.02
CA ILE A 225 16.63 1.48 -4.10
C ILE A 225 15.38 2.28 -4.39
N THR A 226 15.14 2.57 -5.67
CA THR A 226 13.92 3.21 -6.15
C THR A 226 13.15 2.27 -7.06
N ILE A 227 11.88 2.01 -6.70
CA ILE A 227 10.92 1.28 -7.53
C ILE A 227 9.92 2.26 -8.10
N SER A 228 9.65 2.16 -9.41
CA SER A 228 8.69 3.00 -10.13
C SER A 228 7.71 2.16 -10.95
N LYS A 229 6.43 2.54 -10.94
CA LYS A 229 5.35 1.95 -11.74
C LYS A 229 4.55 3.06 -12.42
N THR A 230 4.28 2.91 -13.72
CA THR A 230 3.56 3.92 -14.51
C THR A 230 2.22 3.39 -15.00
N PHE A 231 1.18 4.20 -14.86
CA PHE A 231 -0.21 3.94 -15.23
C PHE A 231 -0.69 5.00 -16.22
N VAL A 232 -1.78 4.70 -16.91
CA VAL A 232 -2.42 5.62 -17.86
C VAL A 232 -3.94 5.63 -17.66
N GLU A 233 -4.49 6.83 -17.68
CA GLU A 233 -5.92 7.07 -17.65
C GLU A 233 -6.26 8.40 -18.35
N MET A 234 -7.34 8.42 -19.13
CA MET A 234 -7.82 9.59 -19.89
C MET A 234 -6.75 10.25 -20.80
N GLY A 235 -5.80 9.44 -21.28
CA GLY A 235 -4.67 9.87 -22.09
C GLY A 235 -3.55 10.60 -21.32
N ALA A 236 -3.63 10.67 -19.99
CA ALA A 236 -2.55 11.14 -19.12
C ALA A 236 -1.71 9.95 -18.61
N THR A 237 -0.44 10.21 -18.30
CA THR A 237 0.44 9.22 -17.67
C THR A 237 0.75 9.63 -16.24
N GLN A 238 0.70 8.66 -15.32
CA GLN A 238 1.00 8.86 -13.91
C GLN A 238 2.02 7.81 -13.42
N THR A 239 3.08 8.25 -12.75
CA THR A 239 4.16 7.40 -12.25
C THR A 239 4.24 7.45 -10.74
N HIS A 240 4.04 6.31 -10.09
CA HIS A 240 4.19 6.11 -8.65
C HIS A 240 5.58 5.62 -8.33
N LYS A 241 6.22 6.21 -7.32
CA LYS A 241 7.57 5.86 -6.86
C LYS A 241 7.57 5.56 -5.36
N ILE A 242 8.40 4.59 -4.98
CA ILE A 242 8.80 4.34 -3.60
C ILE A 242 10.32 4.18 -3.58
N ARG A 243 10.97 4.90 -2.67
CA ARG A 243 12.40 4.79 -2.40
C ARG A 243 12.62 4.29 -0.98
N PHE A 244 13.49 3.30 -0.83
CA PHE A 244 13.88 2.78 0.47
C PHE A 244 15.39 2.60 0.57
N LEU A 245 15.89 2.63 1.81
CA LEU A 245 17.27 2.41 2.18
C LEU A 245 17.39 1.03 2.81
N LEU A 246 18.31 0.21 2.32
CA LEU A 246 18.85 -0.94 3.03
C LEU A 246 20.12 -0.50 3.72
N TYR A 247 20.24 -0.78 5.01
CA TYR A 247 21.35 -0.36 5.86
C TYR A 247 21.83 -1.55 6.69
N SER A 248 23.14 -1.72 6.81
CA SER A 248 23.73 -2.61 7.78
C SER A 248 24.91 -1.98 8.51
N ASP A 249 24.93 -2.16 9.82
CA ASP A 249 26.06 -1.87 10.69
C ASP A 249 26.63 -3.21 11.16
N TYR A 250 27.89 -3.46 10.85
CA TYR A 250 28.52 -4.76 11.04
C TYR A 250 29.91 -4.66 11.65
N CYS A 251 30.30 -5.72 12.35
CA CYS A 251 31.60 -5.79 13.04
C CYS A 251 32.24 -7.17 12.91
N ASN A 252 33.57 -7.20 13.06
CA ASN A 252 34.29 -8.46 13.25
C ASN A 252 33.92 -9.09 14.59
N ILE A 253 33.97 -10.42 14.65
CA ILE A 253 33.65 -11.17 15.87
C ILE A 253 34.91 -11.28 16.73
N PRO A 254 34.91 -10.80 17.99
CA PRO A 254 36.07 -11.02 18.85
C PRO A 254 36.16 -12.49 19.26
N ARG A 255 37.39 -12.99 19.44
CA ARG A 255 37.65 -14.40 19.78
C ARG A 255 36.92 -14.82 21.05
N SER A 256 36.27 -15.99 21.02
CA SER A 256 35.44 -16.52 22.11
C SER A 256 34.29 -15.62 22.60
N LEU A 257 34.05 -14.50 21.92
CA LEU A 257 33.06 -13.48 22.28
C LEU A 257 32.04 -13.31 21.14
N GLU A 258 31.26 -12.24 21.25
CA GLU A 258 30.07 -11.99 20.44
C GLU A 258 30.17 -10.66 19.73
N GLY A 259 29.62 -10.60 18.53
CA GLY A 259 29.47 -9.38 17.75
C GLY A 259 28.03 -9.25 17.27
N ASN A 260 27.51 -8.02 17.31
CA ASN A 260 26.17 -7.70 16.82
C ASN A 260 26.23 -7.17 15.40
N GLN A 261 25.33 -7.65 14.56
CA GLN A 261 25.17 -7.23 13.18
C GLN A 261 23.76 -6.64 13.05
N VAL A 262 23.65 -5.36 12.72
CA VAL A 262 22.38 -4.65 12.60
C VAL A 262 22.02 -4.52 11.13
N TYR A 263 20.77 -4.81 10.78
CA TYR A 263 20.23 -4.66 9.44
C TYR A 263 18.91 -3.91 9.50
N ASN A 264 18.68 -2.98 8.58
CA ASN A 264 17.48 -2.15 8.54
C ASN A 264 17.03 -1.88 7.11
N ILE A 265 15.71 -1.91 6.88
CA ILE A 265 15.06 -1.35 5.71
C ILE A 265 14.18 -0.17 6.14
N LYS A 266 14.25 0.95 5.43
CA LYS A 266 13.48 2.17 5.74
C LYS A 266 12.94 2.83 4.48
N ILE A 267 11.66 3.20 4.45
CA ILE A 267 11.12 4.05 3.39
C ILE A 267 11.67 5.46 3.58
N THR A 268 12.32 6.00 2.56
CA THR A 268 12.94 7.33 2.60
C THR A 268 12.20 8.36 1.76
N SER A 269 11.46 7.94 0.74
CA SER A 269 10.66 8.84 -0.09
C SER A 269 9.57 8.08 -0.83
N LYS A 270 8.47 8.78 -1.12
CA LYS A 270 7.35 8.35 -1.97
C LYS A 270 6.95 9.53 -2.84
N SER A 271 6.51 9.28 -4.07
CA SER A 271 5.97 10.34 -4.91
C SER A 271 5.06 9.84 -6.02
N ILE A 272 4.23 10.75 -6.53
CA ILE A 272 3.42 10.61 -7.72
C ILE A 272 3.86 11.71 -8.71
N SER A 273 4.23 11.32 -9.92
CA SER A 273 4.58 12.23 -11.01
C SER A 273 3.64 12.00 -12.19
N SER A 274 2.84 12.99 -12.54
CA SER A 274 1.85 12.95 -13.60
C SER A 274 2.11 14.03 -14.65
N THR A 275 1.66 13.78 -15.88
CA THR A 275 1.54 14.82 -16.92
C THR A 275 0.48 15.88 -16.57
N VAL A 276 -0.38 15.57 -15.59
CA VAL A 276 -1.41 16.45 -15.05
C VAL A 276 -0.94 16.98 -13.69
N PRO A 277 -0.70 18.30 -13.54
CA PRO A 277 -0.12 18.84 -12.31
C PRO A 277 -0.93 18.60 -11.05
N SER A 278 -2.27 18.54 -11.14
CA SER A 278 -3.16 18.32 -9.97
C SER A 278 -2.95 16.99 -9.26
N ASP A 279 -2.42 16.00 -9.98
CA ASP A 279 -2.28 14.62 -9.52
C ASP A 279 -0.87 14.33 -8.97
N ASN A 280 0.03 15.31 -9.01
CA ASN A 280 1.36 15.19 -8.43
C ASN A 280 1.28 15.12 -6.90
N SER A 281 2.18 14.34 -6.31
CA SER A 281 2.42 14.36 -4.87
C SER A 281 3.90 14.12 -4.60
N SER A 282 4.48 14.90 -3.71
CA SER A 282 5.87 14.74 -3.24
C SER A 282 6.01 13.77 -2.06
N THR A 283 4.89 13.30 -1.48
CA THR A 283 4.88 12.49 -0.25
C THR A 283 4.08 11.19 -0.34
N GLN A 284 3.16 11.08 -1.30
CA GLN A 284 2.25 9.93 -1.43
C GLN A 284 2.64 9.02 -2.60
N SER A 285 2.17 7.76 -2.58
CA SER A 285 2.30 6.81 -3.69
C SER A 285 1.58 5.52 -3.36
N ALA A 286 0.79 5.00 -4.29
CA ALA A 286 0.10 3.72 -4.16
C ALA A 286 1.03 2.52 -3.82
N LEU A 287 2.35 2.66 -4.00
CA LEU A 287 3.32 1.62 -3.67
C LEU A 287 3.66 1.60 -2.17
N ILE A 288 3.58 0.42 -1.57
CA ILE A 288 3.98 0.13 -0.17
C ILE A 288 4.91 -1.09 -0.13
N ILE A 289 5.58 -1.30 1.00
CA ILE A 289 6.31 -2.56 1.27
C ILE A 289 5.41 -3.46 2.12
N ASP A 290 4.89 -4.52 1.52
CA ASP A 290 3.86 -5.41 2.10
C ASP A 290 4.46 -6.61 2.82
N ASP A 291 5.66 -7.04 2.43
CA ASP A 291 6.39 -8.10 3.12
C ASP A 291 7.89 -7.84 3.04
N VAL A 292 8.59 -8.20 4.12
CA VAL A 292 10.04 -8.12 4.23
C VAL A 292 10.52 -9.36 4.98
N SER A 293 11.51 -10.03 4.39
CA SER A 293 12.31 -11.00 5.12
C SER A 293 13.79 -10.85 4.84
N LEU A 294 14.60 -11.11 5.85
CA LEU A 294 16.05 -11.10 5.78
C LEU A 294 16.58 -12.51 6.04
N ARG A 295 17.32 -13.06 5.07
CA ARG A 295 18.07 -14.30 5.21
C ARG A 295 19.53 -13.98 5.52
N LEU A 296 20.07 -14.59 6.56
CA LEU A 296 21.45 -14.40 6.99
C LEU A 296 22.17 -15.75 7.06
N ALA A 297 23.45 -15.78 6.70
CA ALA A 297 24.34 -16.91 6.97
C ALA A 297 25.74 -16.45 7.40
N THR A 298 26.19 -17.00 8.52
CA THR A 298 27.41 -16.57 9.22
C THR A 298 28.69 -17.17 8.63
N ILE A 299 29.85 -16.59 8.95
CA ILE A 299 31.18 -17.06 8.52
C ILE A 299 31.60 -18.36 9.21
N PRO A 300 32.66 -19.07 8.75
CA PRO A 300 33.17 -20.26 9.43
C PRO A 300 33.51 -20.01 10.91
N ASN A 301 33.45 -21.06 11.73
CA ASN A 301 33.73 -21.04 13.18
C ASN A 301 32.77 -20.23 14.05
N THR A 302 31.76 -19.57 13.45
CA THR A 302 30.76 -18.79 14.19
C THR A 302 29.36 -19.37 14.06
N ALA A 303 28.47 -19.01 14.99
CA ALA A 303 27.05 -19.32 14.94
C ALA A 303 26.21 -18.18 15.53
N PHE A 304 24.96 -18.07 15.13
CA PHE A 304 24.02 -17.12 15.71
C PHE A 304 23.70 -17.54 17.15
N ARG A 305 23.85 -16.61 18.09
CA ARG A 305 23.45 -16.78 19.50
C ARG A 305 22.07 -16.18 19.77
N GLY A 306 21.69 -15.14 19.06
CA GLY A 306 20.39 -14.52 19.22
C GLY A 306 20.03 -13.62 18.05
N SER A 307 18.77 -13.24 18.00
CA SER A 307 18.24 -12.26 17.05
C SER A 307 17.12 -11.48 17.72
N SER A 308 17.06 -10.18 17.46
CA SER A 308 15.92 -9.33 17.79
C SER A 308 15.47 -8.55 16.57
N ILE A 309 14.25 -8.02 16.63
CA ILE A 309 13.74 -7.07 15.64
C ILE A 309 13.32 -5.78 16.32
N TYR A 310 13.22 -4.74 15.52
CA TYR A 310 12.71 -3.45 15.92
C TYR A 310 12.14 -2.73 14.68
N GLY A 311 11.44 -1.63 14.91
CA GLY A 311 11.07 -0.72 13.83
C GLY A 311 9.70 -0.11 14.01
N THR A 312 9.28 0.62 12.98
CA THR A 312 7.98 1.30 12.92
C THR A 312 7.24 0.78 11.71
N VAL A 313 6.25 -0.07 11.97
CA VAL A 313 5.44 -0.78 10.97
C VAL A 313 3.96 -0.51 11.19
N LYS A 314 3.13 -0.66 10.16
CA LYS A 314 1.66 -0.66 10.30
C LYS A 314 1.13 -2.09 10.29
N LYS A 315 0.25 -2.41 11.23
CA LYS A 315 -0.48 -3.69 11.25
C LYS A 315 -1.48 -3.72 10.10
N ASP A 316 -1.71 -4.90 9.53
CA ASP A 316 -2.87 -5.11 8.67
C ASP A 316 -4.15 -4.99 9.52
N ASN A 317 -4.67 -3.77 9.60
CA ASN A 317 -6.06 -3.43 9.80
C ASN A 317 -6.29 -1.94 9.51
N ILE A 318 -7.45 -1.63 8.95
CA ILE A 318 -7.96 -0.28 8.63
C ILE A 318 -8.14 0.58 9.90
N PHE A 319 -7.96 0.01 11.10
CA PHE A 319 -8.06 0.68 12.39
C PHE A 319 -6.84 0.38 13.26
N SER A 320 -6.37 1.44 13.91
CA SER A 320 -5.17 1.58 14.74
C SER A 320 -4.77 0.34 15.54
N GLY A 321 -3.46 0.07 15.55
CA GLY A 321 -2.84 -0.85 16.49
C GLY A 321 -1.34 -0.72 16.44
N SER A 322 -0.76 -0.04 17.43
CA SER A 322 0.58 -0.40 17.89
C SER A 322 0.49 -1.77 18.56
N LEU A 323 1.33 -2.72 18.16
CA LEU A 323 2.03 -3.70 19.03
C LEU A 323 2.35 -5.03 18.32
N ASP A 324 3.43 -5.60 18.86
CA ASP A 324 3.85 -6.99 18.92
C ASP A 324 3.96 -7.73 17.58
N ALA A 325 5.16 -7.61 17.03
CA ALA A 325 5.65 -8.50 16.01
C ALA A 325 5.86 -9.91 16.57
N SER A 326 4.90 -10.77 16.28
CA SER A 326 5.05 -12.22 16.36
C SER A 326 5.94 -12.70 15.20
N ILE A 327 7.24 -12.85 15.45
CA ILE A 327 8.15 -13.41 14.45
C ILE A 327 7.99 -14.93 14.48
N GLY A 328 7.40 -15.47 13.40
CA GLY A 328 7.60 -16.87 13.05
C GLY A 328 8.97 -17.05 12.41
N PHE A 329 9.88 -17.75 13.08
CA PHE A 329 11.12 -18.26 12.49
C PHE A 329 10.82 -19.60 11.81
N ASN A 330 11.19 -19.76 10.54
CA ASN A 330 11.14 -21.05 9.85
C ASN A 330 12.57 -21.40 9.40
N VAL A 331 13.22 -22.36 10.09
CA VAL A 331 14.41 -23.03 9.54
C VAL A 331 13.93 -24.22 8.75
N GLY A 332 13.48 -23.92 7.54
CA GLY A 332 13.41 -24.90 6.46
C GLY A 332 14.73 -24.95 5.72
N LEU A 333 14.86 -25.89 4.78
CA LEU A 333 15.93 -25.89 3.79
C LEU A 333 16.11 -24.48 3.21
N LEU A 334 17.31 -23.90 3.42
CA LEU A 334 17.72 -22.70 2.71
C LEU A 334 17.48 -22.97 1.22
N GLY A 335 16.62 -22.19 0.58
CA GLY A 335 16.56 -22.14 -0.87
C GLY A 335 17.98 -21.92 -1.41
N ALA A 336 18.29 -22.52 -2.56
CA ALA A 336 19.62 -22.77 -3.13
C ALA A 336 20.57 -21.57 -3.34
N SER A 337 20.28 -20.39 -2.78
CA SER A 337 21.00 -19.13 -3.03
C SER A 337 21.97 -18.69 -1.93
N VAL A 338 22.10 -19.43 -0.81
CA VAL A 338 23.12 -19.14 0.22
C VAL A 338 23.97 -20.38 0.43
N SER A 339 25.26 -20.31 0.07
CA SER A 339 26.18 -21.42 0.21
C SER A 339 26.42 -21.73 1.69
N ILE A 340 25.92 -22.87 2.16
CA ILE A 340 26.24 -23.44 3.46
C ILE A 340 27.50 -24.32 3.29
N PRO A 341 28.53 -24.20 4.13
CA PRO A 341 29.65 -25.14 4.12
C PRO A 341 29.17 -26.59 4.30
N SER A 342 29.79 -27.52 3.57
CA SER A 342 29.33 -28.88 3.26
C SER A 342 29.11 -29.88 4.42
N VAL A 343 29.25 -29.46 5.68
CA VAL A 343 29.32 -30.35 6.86
C VAL A 343 28.14 -30.24 7.84
N PHE A 344 27.07 -29.49 7.52
CA PHE A 344 26.05 -29.13 8.52
C PHE A 344 24.60 -29.15 8.01
N SER A 345 23.64 -29.43 8.91
CA SER A 345 22.20 -29.58 8.64
C SER A 345 21.36 -28.41 9.19
N ASN A 346 20.29 -28.03 8.50
CA ASN A 346 19.27 -27.06 8.94
C ASN A 346 18.63 -27.47 10.28
N SER A 347 18.36 -26.54 11.21
CA SER A 347 17.66 -26.83 12.47
C SER A 347 16.66 -25.75 12.93
N GLY A 348 15.38 -26.13 13.04
CA GLY A 348 14.38 -25.62 14.00
C GLY A 348 13.63 -24.30 13.72
N SER A 349 12.31 -24.26 13.96
CA SER A 349 11.49 -23.04 14.00
C SER A 349 11.32 -22.54 15.44
N VAL A 350 11.26 -21.22 15.65
CA VAL A 350 11.09 -20.56 16.96
C VAL A 350 10.05 -19.44 16.83
N ASN A 351 9.03 -19.45 17.68
CA ASN A 351 7.99 -18.42 17.71
C ASN A 351 8.35 -17.38 18.80
N LEU A 352 8.50 -16.11 18.43
CA LEU A 352 8.99 -15.05 19.33
C LEU A 352 7.89 -14.34 20.15
N ASN A 353 6.73 -14.97 20.35
CA ASN A 353 5.67 -14.48 21.24
C ASN A 353 5.92 -14.72 22.74
N THR A 354 7.05 -15.32 23.07
CA THR A 354 7.51 -15.67 24.42
C THR A 354 8.95 -15.16 24.56
N PRO A 355 9.46 -14.94 25.80
CA PRO A 355 10.80 -14.38 25.99
C PRO A 355 11.83 -15.33 25.39
N TYR A 356 12.24 -15.04 24.16
CA TYR A 356 13.24 -15.79 23.45
C TYR A 356 14.60 -15.43 24.02
N THR A 357 15.25 -16.44 24.58
CA THR A 357 16.51 -16.29 25.31
C THR A 357 17.73 -16.54 24.43
N GLY A 358 17.55 -16.90 23.15
CA GLY A 358 18.63 -17.14 22.18
C GLY A 358 18.56 -18.51 21.51
N TYR A 359 19.48 -18.74 20.56
CA TYR A 359 19.69 -20.03 19.91
C TYR A 359 20.58 -20.92 20.78
N ILE A 360 20.23 -22.19 20.88
CA ILE A 360 21.05 -23.18 21.58
C ILE A 360 22.02 -23.81 20.58
N ASN A 361 23.31 -23.66 20.84
CA ASN A 361 24.39 -24.17 19.99
C ASN A 361 25.28 -25.15 20.76
N GLY A 362 25.89 -26.10 20.06
CA GLY A 362 26.86 -27.07 20.62
C GLY A 362 26.26 -28.39 21.10
N ILE A 363 24.92 -28.53 21.12
CA ILE A 363 24.27 -29.82 21.42
C ILE A 363 24.51 -30.77 20.24
N ASN A 364 25.16 -31.90 20.51
CA ASN A 364 25.52 -32.91 19.51
C ASN A 364 26.31 -32.33 18.32
N GLY A 365 27.13 -31.29 18.56
CA GLY A 365 27.94 -30.64 17.51
C GLY A 365 27.14 -29.81 16.50
N LYS A 366 25.86 -29.50 16.78
CA LYS A 366 25.00 -28.70 15.89
C LYS A 366 25.03 -27.22 16.25
N TYR A 367 25.04 -26.37 15.22
CA TYR A 367 25.17 -24.91 15.34
C TYR A 367 24.21 -24.20 14.38
N THR A 368 23.59 -23.11 14.84
CA THR A 368 22.70 -22.26 14.04
C THR A 368 23.53 -21.30 13.19
N ARG A 369 23.81 -21.67 11.94
CA ARG A 369 24.66 -20.87 11.03
C ARG A 369 23.92 -20.10 9.96
N ALA A 370 22.60 -20.29 9.85
CA ALA A 370 21.74 -19.50 8.99
C ALA A 370 20.40 -19.24 9.66
N ILE A 371 19.85 -18.05 9.44
CA ILE A 371 18.57 -17.60 9.99
C ILE A 371 17.75 -16.86 8.93
N LYS A 372 16.42 -16.93 9.03
CA LYS A 372 15.50 -16.09 8.27
C LYS A 372 14.60 -15.33 9.23
N VAL A 373 14.66 -14.00 9.18
CA VAL A 373 13.83 -13.10 9.99
C VAL A 373 12.75 -12.51 9.09
N LYS A 374 11.50 -12.46 9.54
CA LYS A 374 10.36 -11.94 8.76
C LYS A 374 9.61 -10.86 9.55
N MET A 375 9.13 -9.83 8.87
CA MET A 375 8.36 -8.72 9.47
C MET A 375 6.99 -9.16 10.03
N GLY A 376 6.39 -10.24 9.52
CA GLY A 376 5.10 -10.76 9.97
C GLY A 376 3.93 -10.21 9.15
N ALA A 377 2.74 -10.09 9.74
CA ALA A 377 1.53 -9.52 9.11
C ALA A 377 1.47 -7.98 9.28
N PHE A 378 2.56 -7.32 8.86
CA PHE A 378 2.74 -5.87 8.94
C PHE A 378 3.30 -5.35 7.63
N ARG A 379 3.26 -4.03 7.45
CA ARG A 379 3.68 -3.34 6.23
C ARG A 379 4.40 -2.02 6.53
N LEU A 380 5.27 -1.58 5.63
CA LEU A 380 5.86 -0.24 5.62
C LEU A 380 5.09 0.60 4.61
N VAL A 381 4.40 1.64 5.08
CA VAL A 381 3.45 2.42 4.27
C VAL A 381 3.94 3.84 4.08
N ASP A 382 4.33 4.48 5.19
CA ASP A 382 4.69 5.90 5.20
C ASP A 382 6.20 6.10 5.10
N ILE A 383 6.60 7.29 4.66
CA ILE A 383 7.98 7.76 4.77
C ILE A 383 8.42 7.66 6.23
N GLY A 384 9.61 7.11 6.47
CA GLY A 384 10.17 6.89 7.81
C GLY A 384 9.82 5.54 8.44
N ASN A 385 8.78 4.85 7.96
CA ASN A 385 8.50 3.47 8.39
C ASN A 385 9.72 2.58 8.10
N ASN A 386 10.04 1.69 9.04
CA ASN A 386 11.20 0.84 8.94
C ASN A 386 11.01 -0.50 9.64
N PHE A 387 11.78 -1.48 9.20
CA PHE A 387 11.92 -2.79 9.83
C PHE A 387 13.40 -3.09 9.99
N GLY A 388 13.82 -3.44 11.20
CA GLY A 388 15.21 -3.73 11.52
C GLY A 388 15.37 -5.01 12.31
N THR A 389 16.56 -5.59 12.24
CA THR A 389 16.96 -6.76 12.99
C THR A 389 18.39 -6.63 13.49
N VAL A 390 18.62 -7.08 14.72
CA VAL A 390 19.96 -7.25 15.29
C VAL A 390 20.22 -8.74 15.39
N ALA A 391 21.28 -9.22 14.75
CA ALA A 391 21.74 -10.60 14.82
C ALA A 391 23.03 -10.68 15.64
N THR A 392 23.00 -11.43 16.74
CA THR A 392 24.18 -11.67 17.58
C THR A 392 24.88 -12.94 17.12
N ILE A 393 26.14 -12.81 16.74
CA ILE A 393 27.00 -13.90 16.27
C ILE A 393 28.09 -14.15 17.31
N ARG A 394 28.37 -15.41 17.62
CA ARG A 394 29.41 -15.84 18.55
C ARG A 394 30.46 -16.69 17.86
N ASP A 395 31.72 -16.53 18.27
CA ASP A 395 32.81 -17.45 17.93
C ASP A 395 32.76 -18.73 18.79
N TYR A 396 32.80 -19.87 18.12
CA TYR A 396 32.86 -21.21 18.73
C TYR A 396 34.13 -21.98 18.32
N GLY A 397 34.92 -21.47 17.38
CA GLY A 397 36.19 -22.08 16.98
C GLY A 397 37.36 -21.64 17.85
N ASN A 398 37.27 -20.47 18.51
CA ASN A 398 38.34 -19.89 19.34
C ASN A 398 39.66 -19.69 18.56
N VAL A 399 39.55 -19.42 17.26
CA VAL A 399 40.69 -19.26 16.35
C VAL A 399 40.43 -18.07 15.45
N ALA A 400 41.43 -17.20 15.29
CA ALA A 400 41.38 -16.10 14.34
C ALA A 400 41.22 -16.60 12.91
N THR A 401 40.44 -15.89 12.11
CA THR A 401 40.17 -16.28 10.73
C THR A 401 40.52 -15.18 9.74
N ASN A 402 40.68 -15.57 8.48
CA ASN A 402 40.68 -14.63 7.37
C ASN A 402 39.27 -14.05 7.18
N TYR A 403 39.20 -12.90 6.50
CA TYR A 403 37.93 -12.33 6.08
C TYR A 403 37.12 -13.32 5.24
N SER A 404 35.84 -13.43 5.58
CA SER A 404 34.85 -14.27 4.91
C SER A 404 33.53 -13.51 4.82
N ILE A 405 32.66 -13.96 3.92
CA ILE A 405 31.38 -13.29 3.66
C ILE A 405 30.32 -13.72 4.68
N LEU A 406 29.85 -12.77 5.48
CA LEU A 406 28.54 -12.82 6.15
C LEU A 406 27.48 -12.54 5.09
N ASN A 407 26.75 -13.58 4.69
CA ASN A 407 25.74 -13.44 3.64
C ASN A 407 24.48 -12.83 4.24
N ALA A 408 23.93 -11.84 3.55
CA ALA A 408 22.64 -11.23 3.88
C ALA A 408 21.84 -10.98 2.61
N THR A 409 20.61 -11.48 2.60
CA THR A 409 19.70 -11.36 1.46
C THR A 409 18.33 -10.92 1.92
N TRP A 410 17.90 -9.75 1.46
CA TRP A 410 16.55 -9.22 1.64
C TRP A 410 15.63 -9.77 0.56
N ASP A 411 14.52 -10.40 0.96
CA ASP A 411 13.38 -10.66 0.09
C ASP A 411 12.27 -9.66 0.44
N ILE A 412 11.90 -8.82 -0.53
CA ILE A 412 11.02 -7.66 -0.35
C ILE A 412 9.83 -7.77 -1.30
N SER A 413 8.64 -7.55 -0.79
CA SER A 413 7.40 -7.52 -1.55
C SER A 413 6.88 -6.08 -1.61
N ILE A 414 6.87 -5.48 -2.80
CA ILE A 414 6.24 -4.20 -3.05
C ILE A 414 4.82 -4.45 -3.53
N LYS A 415 3.84 -3.79 -2.92
CA LYS A 415 2.43 -3.91 -3.31
C LYS A 415 1.91 -2.57 -3.79
N ASN A 416 1.13 -2.59 -4.86
CA ASN A 416 0.21 -1.51 -5.14
C ASN A 416 -0.97 -1.65 -4.17
N ASN A 417 -1.00 -0.82 -3.13
CA ASN A 417 -2.02 -0.85 -2.09
C ASN A 417 -3.43 -0.55 -2.62
N ALA A 418 -3.51 0.07 -3.81
CA ALA A 418 -4.74 0.50 -4.44
C ALA A 418 -5.46 -0.65 -5.17
N ASN A 419 -4.72 -1.62 -5.74
CA ASN A 419 -5.29 -2.76 -6.46
C ASN A 419 -4.80 -4.14 -5.98
N LEU A 420 -4.01 -4.15 -4.91
CA LEU A 420 -3.46 -5.32 -4.23
C LEU A 420 -2.49 -6.18 -5.06
N VAL A 421 -2.04 -5.70 -6.23
CA VAL A 421 -1.02 -6.39 -7.04
C VAL A 421 0.34 -6.29 -6.36
N THR A 422 1.05 -7.41 -6.31
CA THR A 422 2.31 -7.57 -5.59
C THR A 422 3.48 -7.89 -6.52
N TYR A 423 4.65 -7.31 -6.22
CA TYR A 423 5.91 -7.44 -6.96
C TYR A 423 7.02 -7.86 -6.00
N ALA A 424 7.66 -9.00 -6.26
CA ALA A 424 8.71 -9.55 -5.41
C ALA A 424 10.11 -9.15 -5.91
N TYR A 425 10.99 -8.80 -4.98
CA TYR A 425 12.38 -8.43 -5.24
C TYR A 425 13.32 -9.10 -4.24
N THR A 426 14.55 -9.37 -4.68
CA THR A 426 15.61 -9.91 -3.83
C THR A 426 16.87 -9.06 -3.95
N TYR A 427 17.46 -8.66 -2.82
CA TYR A 427 18.68 -7.84 -2.78
C TYR A 427 19.71 -8.46 -1.82
N ASN A 428 20.93 -8.62 -2.29
CA ASN A 428 22.06 -9.03 -1.46
C ASN A 428 22.71 -7.82 -0.80
N GLN A 429 23.08 -7.96 0.48
CA GLN A 429 23.77 -6.97 1.31
C GLN A 429 24.89 -7.67 2.11
N ASN A 430 25.73 -8.39 1.39
CA ASN A 430 26.80 -9.20 1.97
C ASN A 430 27.88 -8.32 2.62
N ASN A 431 28.39 -8.77 3.77
CA ASN A 431 29.41 -8.04 4.54
C ASN A 431 30.65 -8.92 4.75
N SER A 432 31.84 -8.32 4.69
CA SER A 432 33.11 -9.03 4.89
C SER A 432 33.56 -8.90 6.35
N ILE A 433 33.57 -10.02 7.07
CA ILE A 433 33.96 -10.06 8.49
C ILE A 433 34.92 -11.21 8.78
N LYS A 434 35.59 -11.15 9.93
CA LYS A 434 36.46 -12.22 10.45
C LYS A 434 36.27 -12.44 11.95
N VAL A 435 36.88 -13.50 12.47
CA VAL A 435 37.16 -13.67 13.90
C VAL A 435 38.55 -13.09 14.19
N ASN A 436 38.65 -12.21 15.19
CA ASN A 436 39.90 -11.55 15.58
C ASN A 436 40.88 -12.47 16.35
#